data_AF-A0A949WZE5-F1
#
_entry.id   AF-A0A949WZE5-F1
#
_cell.length_a   1.000
_cell.length_b   1.000
_cell.length_c   1.000
_cell.angle_alpha   90.00
_cell.angle_beta   90.00
_cell.angle_gamma   90.00
#
_symmetry.space_group_name_H-M   'P 1'
#
loop_
_entity.id
_entity.type
_entity.pdbx_description
1 polymer ?
#
loop_
_entity_poly.entity_id
_entity_poly.type
_entity_poly.pdbx_seq_one_letter_code
_entity_poly.pdbx_strand_id
1 'polypeptide(L)'
;MAANDQLSSALARFSEKSRQRILQVVSAPDFSGQLPAAQVKAVCEAEQLTADEVMLALLPLARTYSRPPISNYQVGTVVRGAEGDCYLGANLEIPGQPLGFSVHGEQSALSNAYMHGERGVLAIAVTAAPCGHCRQFMNELAPEIQILVQGKPAASLSTLLPGAFGPKDLGVTDLPFPVRDINLQLDNAGLDELSRAALEAARKSYAPYTKAYSGLAIRVQSGRIFKGAYIENAAYNPSLPPLQAALSALVLAGGDFSEIAAVVLVEKTGAPISQKSVAEAALGAIAPKVKMQTGTARS
;
A
#
# COMPACT_ATOMS: atom_id res chain seq x y z
N MET A 1 15.87 -7.86 -20.19
CA MET A 1 15.40 -9.19 -20.59
C MET A 1 14.89 -9.97 -19.37
N ALA A 2 15.73 -10.30 -18.38
CA ALA A 2 15.33 -11.10 -17.21
C ALA A 2 14.06 -10.63 -16.45
N ALA A 3 13.89 -9.32 -16.21
CA ALA A 3 12.70 -8.81 -15.50
C ALA A 3 11.40 -8.98 -16.31
N ASN A 4 11.44 -8.75 -17.62
CA ASN A 4 10.28 -8.95 -18.49
C ASN A 4 9.93 -10.43 -18.64
N ASP A 5 10.94 -11.30 -18.67
CA ASP A 5 10.74 -12.76 -18.73
C ASP A 5 10.09 -13.29 -17.44
N GLN A 6 10.48 -12.75 -16.28
CA GLN A 6 9.86 -13.06 -14.99
C GLN A 6 8.39 -12.60 -14.93
N LEU A 7 8.10 -11.37 -15.34
CA LEU A 7 6.72 -10.85 -15.37
C LEU A 7 5.83 -11.62 -16.35
N SER A 8 6.36 -11.95 -17.53
CA SER A 8 5.64 -12.76 -18.53
C SER A 8 5.33 -14.18 -17.99
N SER A 9 6.31 -14.82 -17.34
CA SER A 9 6.13 -16.13 -16.69
C SER A 9 5.08 -16.09 -15.57
N ALA A 10 5.04 -15.01 -14.77
CA ALA A 10 4.03 -14.82 -13.74
C ALA A 10 2.60 -14.69 -14.31
N LEU A 11 2.47 -14.38 -15.59
CA LEU A 11 1.20 -14.23 -16.31
C LEU A 11 0.91 -15.40 -17.25
N ALA A 12 1.57 -16.55 -17.06
CA ALA A 12 1.44 -17.72 -17.94
C ALA A 12 0.00 -18.26 -18.06
N ARG A 13 -0.85 -18.00 -17.05
CA ARG A 13 -2.26 -18.43 -17.05
C ARG A 13 -3.13 -17.68 -18.05
N PHE A 14 -2.77 -16.44 -18.37
CA PHE A 14 -3.53 -15.63 -19.32
C PHE A 14 -3.17 -16.01 -20.76
N SER A 15 -4.13 -15.85 -21.68
CA SER A 15 -3.85 -15.89 -23.11
C SER A 15 -2.77 -14.88 -23.50
N GLU A 16 -2.08 -15.09 -24.63
CA GLU A 16 -1.03 -14.18 -25.09
C GLU A 16 -1.54 -12.73 -25.25
N LYS A 17 -2.77 -12.56 -25.76
CA LYS A 17 -3.39 -11.25 -25.93
C LYS A 17 -3.59 -10.52 -24.60
N SER A 18 -4.11 -11.19 -23.58
CA SER A 18 -4.33 -10.60 -22.26
C SER A 18 -3.02 -10.40 -21.51
N ARG A 19 -2.06 -11.32 -21.69
CA ARG A 19 -0.71 -11.17 -21.15
C ARG A 19 -0.03 -9.92 -21.68
N GLN A 20 -0.03 -9.70 -23.00
CA GLN A 20 0.53 -8.49 -23.60
C GLN A 20 -0.16 -7.21 -23.12
N ARG A 21 -1.50 -7.24 -22.95
CA ARG A 21 -2.25 -6.13 -22.38
C ARG A 21 -1.78 -5.78 -20.96
N ILE A 22 -1.61 -6.78 -20.09
CA ILE A 22 -1.14 -6.57 -18.72
C ILE A 22 0.32 -6.10 -18.73
N LEU A 23 1.18 -6.72 -19.54
CA LEU A 23 2.59 -6.35 -19.70
C LEU A 23 2.74 -4.89 -20.15
N GLN A 24 1.90 -4.42 -21.08
CA GLN A 24 1.90 -3.02 -21.50
C GLN A 24 1.64 -2.05 -20.34
N VAL A 25 0.75 -2.41 -19.40
CA VAL A 25 0.48 -1.58 -18.21
C VAL A 25 1.65 -1.63 -17.22
N VAL A 26 2.15 -2.83 -16.89
CA VAL A 26 3.20 -2.97 -15.85
C VAL A 26 4.59 -2.52 -16.30
N SER A 27 4.82 -2.47 -17.61
CA SER A 27 6.06 -1.95 -18.20
C SER A 27 6.00 -0.45 -18.50
N ALA A 28 4.88 0.24 -18.21
CA ALA A 28 4.78 1.68 -18.41
C ALA A 28 5.71 2.45 -17.45
N PRO A 29 6.37 3.55 -17.88
CA PRO A 29 7.30 4.30 -17.03
C PRO A 29 6.68 4.87 -15.75
N ASP A 30 5.39 5.14 -15.78
CA ASP A 30 4.58 5.69 -14.69
C ASP A 30 3.82 4.61 -13.89
N PHE A 31 4.03 3.32 -14.18
CA PHE A 31 3.38 2.22 -13.49
C PHE A 31 3.53 2.32 -11.97
N SER A 32 2.42 2.27 -11.24
CA SER A 32 2.33 2.53 -9.80
C SER A 32 1.81 1.34 -8.99
N GLY A 33 1.77 0.15 -9.60
CA GLY A 33 1.07 -1.01 -9.02
C GLY A 33 -0.44 -1.01 -9.26
N GLN A 34 -0.99 -0.05 -10.01
CA GLN A 34 -2.41 0.00 -10.40
C GLN A 34 -2.62 -0.62 -11.79
N LEU A 35 -3.63 -1.46 -11.92
CA LEU A 35 -4.21 -1.88 -13.19
C LEU A 35 -5.55 -1.15 -13.37
N PRO A 36 -5.67 -0.27 -14.38
CA PRO A 36 -6.89 0.52 -14.59
C PRO A 36 -8.12 -0.36 -14.81
N ALA A 37 -9.29 0.07 -14.29
CA ALA A 37 -10.56 -0.66 -14.43
C ALA A 37 -10.87 -1.08 -15.89
N ALA A 38 -10.59 -0.20 -16.85
CA ALA A 38 -10.79 -0.48 -18.28
C ALA A 38 -9.93 -1.66 -18.78
N GLN A 39 -8.68 -1.77 -18.29
CA GLN A 39 -7.79 -2.89 -18.65
C GLN A 39 -8.24 -4.18 -17.96
N VAL A 40 -8.64 -4.11 -16.69
CA VAL A 40 -9.19 -5.26 -15.94
C VAL A 40 -10.43 -5.80 -16.65
N LYS A 41 -11.36 -4.92 -17.04
CA LYS A 41 -12.58 -5.29 -17.78
C LYS A 41 -12.24 -5.96 -19.12
N ALA A 42 -11.30 -5.40 -19.88
CA ALA A 42 -10.89 -5.98 -21.15
C ALA A 42 -10.24 -7.37 -21.00
N VAL A 43 -9.51 -7.62 -19.91
CA VAL A 43 -8.99 -8.96 -19.57
C VAL A 43 -10.14 -9.91 -19.19
N CYS A 44 -11.10 -9.46 -18.36
CA CYS A 44 -12.27 -10.26 -18.00
C CYS A 44 -13.03 -10.74 -19.24
N GLU A 45 -13.29 -9.83 -20.19
CA GLU A 45 -13.99 -10.13 -21.45
C GLU A 45 -13.19 -11.09 -22.34
N ALA A 46 -11.89 -10.87 -22.48
CA ALA A 46 -11.04 -11.69 -23.35
C ALA A 46 -10.84 -13.11 -22.82
N GLU A 47 -10.76 -13.29 -21.50
CA GLU A 47 -10.54 -14.59 -20.86
C GLU A 47 -11.85 -15.29 -20.45
N GLN A 48 -13.00 -14.62 -20.57
CA GLN A 48 -14.30 -15.08 -20.06
C GLN A 48 -14.26 -15.39 -18.55
N LEU A 49 -13.56 -14.53 -17.79
CA LEU A 49 -13.39 -14.64 -16.35
C LEU A 49 -14.14 -13.51 -15.64
N THR A 50 -14.59 -13.78 -14.42
CA THR A 50 -15.05 -12.75 -13.50
C THR A 50 -13.86 -11.90 -13.00
N ALA A 51 -14.15 -10.70 -12.47
CA ALA A 51 -13.10 -9.86 -11.90
C ALA A 51 -12.37 -10.54 -10.73
N ASP A 52 -13.09 -11.31 -9.91
CA ASP A 52 -12.52 -12.06 -8.79
C ASP A 52 -11.54 -13.15 -9.27
N GLU A 53 -11.88 -13.85 -10.37
CA GLU A 53 -10.97 -14.82 -11.00
C GLU A 53 -9.74 -14.16 -11.63
N VAL A 54 -9.90 -12.97 -12.23
CA VAL A 54 -8.77 -12.18 -12.73
C VAL A 54 -7.87 -11.73 -11.57
N MET A 55 -8.42 -11.25 -10.46
CA MET A 55 -7.64 -10.89 -9.27
C MET A 55 -6.81 -12.08 -8.76
N LEU A 56 -7.43 -13.26 -8.65
CA LEU A 56 -6.74 -14.49 -8.25
C LEU A 56 -5.64 -14.90 -9.25
N ALA A 57 -5.89 -14.72 -10.55
CA ALA A 57 -4.91 -15.00 -11.60
C ALA A 57 -3.75 -13.97 -11.65
N LEU A 58 -3.94 -12.77 -11.09
CA LEU A 58 -2.90 -11.74 -10.95
C LEU A 58 -2.00 -11.93 -9.72
N LEU A 59 -2.34 -12.83 -8.78
CA LEU A 59 -1.53 -13.07 -7.59
C LEU A 59 -0.05 -13.41 -7.87
N PRO A 60 0.30 -14.24 -8.87
CA PRO A 60 1.70 -14.53 -9.17
C PRO A 60 2.46 -13.30 -9.67
N LEU A 61 1.81 -12.39 -10.39
CA LEU A 61 2.37 -11.10 -10.79
C LEU A 61 2.61 -10.22 -9.56
N ALA A 62 1.60 -10.04 -8.70
CA ALA A 62 1.76 -9.26 -7.47
C ALA A 62 2.92 -9.79 -6.60
N ARG A 63 3.08 -11.11 -6.54
CA ARG A 63 4.14 -11.78 -5.78
C ARG A 63 5.56 -11.42 -6.25
N THR A 64 5.78 -11.04 -7.52
CA THR A 64 7.12 -10.65 -8.01
C THR A 64 7.64 -9.37 -7.36
N TYR A 65 6.76 -8.58 -6.75
CA TYR A 65 7.10 -7.36 -6.02
C TYR A 65 7.46 -7.60 -4.55
N SER A 66 7.38 -8.84 -4.06
CA SER A 66 7.72 -9.16 -2.68
C SER A 66 9.20 -8.88 -2.39
N ARG A 67 9.49 -8.45 -1.15
CA ARG A 67 10.86 -8.28 -0.61
C ARG A 67 10.93 -8.94 0.78
N PRO A 68 11.07 -10.27 0.89
CA PRO A 68 11.03 -10.98 2.17
C PRO A 68 12.39 -11.60 2.57
N PRO A 69 13.47 -10.82 2.77
CA PRO A 69 14.79 -11.38 3.10
C PRO A 69 14.87 -12.12 4.45
N ILE A 70 13.86 -12.02 5.33
CA ILE A 70 13.84 -12.69 6.63
C ILE A 70 13.13 -14.05 6.50
N SER A 71 11.91 -14.06 5.96
CA SER A 71 11.09 -15.27 5.89
C SER A 71 11.35 -16.12 4.64
N ASN A 72 11.88 -15.50 3.57
CA ASN A 72 11.93 -16.06 2.22
C ASN A 72 10.54 -16.46 1.67
N TYR A 73 9.46 -15.94 2.26
CA TYR A 73 8.10 -16.27 1.90
C TYR A 73 7.44 -15.13 1.13
N GLN A 74 7.22 -15.35 -0.16
CA GLN A 74 6.70 -14.33 -1.06
C GLN A 74 5.17 -14.33 -1.07
N VAL A 75 4.56 -13.20 -0.70
CA VAL A 75 3.12 -12.98 -0.71
C VAL A 75 2.78 -11.98 -1.80
N GLY A 76 1.79 -12.35 -2.63
CA GLY A 76 1.14 -11.44 -3.58
C GLY A 76 -0.30 -11.17 -3.12
N THR A 77 -0.76 -9.95 -3.37
CA THR A 77 -2.11 -9.51 -3.02
C THR A 77 -2.65 -8.60 -4.10
N VAL A 78 -3.96 -8.67 -4.35
CA VAL A 78 -4.65 -7.77 -5.28
C VAL A 78 -5.91 -7.25 -4.63
N VAL A 79 -6.06 -5.94 -4.50
CA VAL A 79 -7.29 -5.28 -4.04
C VAL A 79 -8.08 -4.80 -5.26
N ARG A 80 -9.40 -4.98 -5.26
CA ARG A 80 -10.30 -4.36 -6.23
C ARG A 80 -11.04 -3.20 -5.58
N GLY A 81 -10.84 -2.01 -6.13
CA GLY A 81 -11.53 -0.80 -5.71
C GLY A 81 -12.99 -0.75 -6.15
N ALA A 82 -13.73 0.24 -5.66
CA ALA A 82 -15.15 0.42 -5.96
C ALA A 82 -15.40 0.74 -7.45
N GLU A 83 -14.42 1.35 -8.11
CA GLU A 83 -14.50 1.74 -9.53
C GLU A 83 -14.03 0.64 -10.48
N GLY A 84 -13.53 -0.48 -9.93
CA GLY A 84 -13.09 -1.66 -10.68
C GLY A 84 -11.59 -1.72 -10.97
N ASP A 85 -10.83 -0.70 -10.55
CA ASP A 85 -9.38 -0.72 -10.55
C ASP A 85 -8.84 -1.83 -9.66
N CYS A 86 -7.73 -2.44 -10.09
CA CYS A 86 -7.02 -3.45 -9.32
C CYS A 86 -5.67 -2.89 -8.85
N TYR A 87 -5.38 -3.04 -7.55
CA TYR A 87 -4.17 -2.55 -6.91
C TYR A 87 -3.35 -3.74 -6.43
N LEU A 88 -2.13 -3.87 -6.96
CA LEU A 88 -1.17 -4.88 -6.52
C LEU A 88 -0.65 -4.54 -5.12
N GLY A 89 -0.31 -5.57 -4.37
CA GLY A 89 0.41 -5.50 -3.10
C GLY A 89 1.32 -6.70 -2.92
N ALA A 90 2.38 -6.51 -2.16
CA ALA A 90 3.33 -7.56 -1.79
C ALA A 90 3.94 -7.28 -0.42
N ASN A 91 4.41 -8.32 0.27
CA ASN A 91 5.03 -8.19 1.58
C ASN A 91 6.46 -7.64 1.50
N LEU A 92 6.82 -6.81 2.48
CA LEU A 92 8.14 -6.21 2.65
C LEU A 92 8.66 -6.51 4.05
N GLU A 93 9.92 -6.91 4.16
CA GLU A 93 10.61 -7.16 5.43
C GLU A 93 11.90 -6.37 5.48
N ILE A 94 12.21 -5.75 6.63
CA ILE A 94 13.39 -4.90 6.81
C ILE A 94 14.38 -5.64 7.74
N PRO A 95 15.49 -6.20 7.21
CA PRO A 95 16.50 -6.87 8.02
C PRO A 95 17.10 -5.96 9.10
N GLY A 96 17.45 -6.56 10.25
CA GLY A 96 18.11 -5.84 11.34
C GLY A 96 17.20 -4.89 12.13
N GLN A 97 15.90 -4.85 11.82
CA GLN A 97 14.90 -4.09 12.57
C GLN A 97 13.87 -5.02 13.24
N PRO A 98 13.16 -4.54 14.28
CA PRO A 98 12.03 -5.26 14.87
C PRO A 98 10.96 -5.66 13.84
N LEU A 99 10.25 -6.76 14.07
CA LEU A 99 9.24 -7.27 13.13
C LEU A 99 8.03 -6.34 12.92
N GLY A 100 7.82 -5.36 13.79
CA GLY A 100 6.80 -4.32 13.61
C GLY A 100 7.04 -3.41 12.40
N PHE A 101 8.22 -3.48 11.78
CA PHE A 101 8.54 -2.76 10.55
C PHE A 101 8.06 -3.45 9.28
N SER A 102 7.66 -4.72 9.36
CA SER A 102 7.18 -5.48 8.21
C SER A 102 5.88 -4.92 7.65
N VAL A 103 5.73 -4.99 6.33
CA VAL A 103 4.49 -4.66 5.62
C VAL A 103 3.94 -5.94 5.04
N HIS A 104 2.68 -6.25 5.35
CA HIS A 104 2.00 -7.41 4.78
C HIS A 104 1.47 -7.10 3.37
N GLY A 105 1.26 -8.14 2.54
CA GLY A 105 0.72 -7.96 1.19
C GLY A 105 -0.64 -7.24 1.19
N GLU A 106 -1.47 -7.53 2.19
CA GLU A 106 -2.77 -6.92 2.40
C GLU A 106 -2.66 -5.43 2.75
N GLN A 107 -1.77 -5.06 3.68
CA GLN A 107 -1.50 -3.66 4.00
C GLN A 107 -0.96 -2.91 2.79
N SER A 108 -0.05 -3.53 2.04
CA SER A 108 0.57 -3.01 0.83
C SER A 108 -0.49 -2.69 -0.25
N ALA A 109 -1.36 -3.65 -0.59
CA ALA A 109 -2.40 -3.47 -1.60
C ALA A 109 -3.47 -2.45 -1.18
N LEU A 110 -3.92 -2.49 0.08
CA LEU A 110 -4.92 -1.55 0.60
C LEU A 110 -4.37 -0.13 0.70
N SER A 111 -3.11 0.02 1.14
CA SER A 111 -2.41 1.31 1.12
C SER A 111 -2.25 1.82 -0.31
N ASN A 112 -1.99 0.94 -1.27
CA ASN A 112 -1.88 1.33 -2.67
C ASN A 112 -3.20 1.90 -3.20
N ALA A 113 -4.33 1.19 -2.99
CA ALA A 113 -5.67 1.68 -3.32
C ALA A 113 -5.97 3.03 -2.63
N TYR A 114 -5.66 3.12 -1.32
CA TYR A 114 -5.84 4.34 -0.53
C TYR A 114 -5.06 5.52 -1.10
N MET A 115 -3.77 5.35 -1.41
CA MET A 115 -2.93 6.44 -1.93
C MET A 115 -3.34 6.90 -3.34
N HIS A 116 -3.96 6.02 -4.13
CA HIS A 116 -4.57 6.34 -5.42
C HIS A 116 -5.93 7.04 -5.31
N GLY A 117 -6.45 7.23 -4.09
CA GLY A 117 -7.69 7.98 -3.85
C GLY A 117 -8.95 7.19 -4.14
N GLU A 118 -8.90 5.87 -3.99
CA GLU A 118 -10.09 5.03 -4.11
C GLU A 118 -11.23 5.50 -3.21
N ARG A 119 -12.46 5.25 -3.67
CA ARG A 119 -13.67 5.63 -2.93
C ARG A 119 -14.11 4.57 -1.93
N GLY A 120 -13.59 3.36 -2.09
CA GLY A 120 -13.86 2.18 -1.29
C GLY A 120 -13.23 0.96 -1.96
N VAL A 121 -13.25 -0.17 -1.27
CA VAL A 121 -12.71 -1.43 -1.78
C VAL A 121 -13.76 -2.52 -1.66
N LEU A 122 -13.86 -3.37 -2.67
CA LEU A 122 -14.89 -4.41 -2.79
C LEU A 122 -14.36 -5.78 -2.36
N ALA A 123 -13.15 -6.11 -2.79
CA ALA A 123 -12.55 -7.41 -2.56
C ALA A 123 -11.03 -7.33 -2.45
N ILE A 124 -10.44 -8.34 -1.81
CA ILE A 124 -9.01 -8.58 -1.74
C ILE A 124 -8.70 -10.04 -2.03
N ALA A 125 -7.82 -10.29 -2.99
CA ALA A 125 -7.30 -11.60 -3.33
C ALA A 125 -5.93 -11.81 -2.69
N VAL A 126 -5.71 -12.98 -2.10
CA VAL A 126 -4.48 -13.34 -1.38
C VAL A 126 -4.05 -14.77 -1.67
N THR A 127 -2.74 -15.02 -1.67
CA THR A 127 -2.17 -16.37 -1.86
C THR A 127 -2.43 -17.31 -0.69
N ALA A 128 -2.55 -16.77 0.54
CA ALA A 128 -2.83 -17.51 1.76
C ALA A 128 -3.83 -16.76 2.64
N ALA A 129 -4.44 -17.44 3.61
CA ALA A 129 -5.42 -16.81 4.48
C ALA A 129 -4.79 -15.64 5.28
N PRO A 130 -5.46 -14.48 5.38
CA PRO A 130 -4.90 -13.32 6.05
C PRO A 130 -4.70 -13.59 7.53
N CYS A 131 -3.57 -13.14 8.09
CA CYS A 131 -3.28 -13.25 9.52
C CYS A 131 -4.16 -12.31 10.35
N GLY A 132 -4.18 -12.47 11.67
CA GLY A 132 -4.99 -11.62 12.57
C GLY A 132 -4.70 -10.13 12.43
N HIS A 133 -3.43 -9.75 12.25
CA HIS A 133 -3.01 -8.37 12.01
C HIS A 133 -3.65 -7.78 10.74
N CYS A 134 -3.65 -8.52 9.63
CA CYS A 134 -4.25 -8.07 8.38
C CYS A 134 -5.78 -8.01 8.46
N ARG A 135 -6.41 -8.97 9.16
CA ARG A 135 -7.87 -8.91 9.42
C ARG A 135 -8.25 -7.65 10.18
N GLN A 136 -7.47 -7.31 11.20
CA GLN A 136 -7.68 -6.11 11.99
C GLN A 136 -7.41 -4.83 11.19
N PHE A 137 -6.42 -4.83 10.31
CA PHE A 137 -6.18 -3.73 9.37
C PHE A 137 -7.34 -3.54 8.39
N MET A 138 -7.86 -4.63 7.83
CA MET A 138 -9.04 -4.59 6.95
C MET A 138 -10.29 -4.09 7.68
N ASN A 139 -10.48 -4.44 8.96
CA ASN A 139 -11.64 -4.02 9.73
C ASN A 139 -11.71 -2.48 9.91
N GLU A 140 -10.57 -1.81 9.80
CA GLU A 140 -10.47 -0.36 9.85
C GLU A 140 -10.83 0.30 8.53
N LEU A 141 -10.25 -0.17 7.42
CA LEU A 141 -10.43 0.46 6.10
C LEU A 141 -11.72 0.03 5.42
N ALA A 142 -12.08 -1.25 5.53
CA ALA A 142 -13.11 -1.87 4.73
C ALA A 142 -13.74 -3.08 5.45
N PRO A 143 -14.59 -2.84 6.47
CA PRO A 143 -15.18 -3.91 7.27
C PRO A 143 -16.04 -4.90 6.46
N GLU A 144 -16.57 -4.46 5.31
CA GLU A 144 -17.42 -5.27 4.42
C GLU A 144 -16.66 -5.95 3.26
N ILE A 145 -15.33 -5.88 3.26
CA ILE A 145 -14.51 -6.43 2.16
C ILE A 145 -14.70 -7.94 2.00
N GLN A 146 -14.80 -8.39 0.74
CA GLN A 146 -14.76 -9.81 0.39
C GLN A 146 -13.31 -10.31 0.28
N ILE A 147 -13.04 -11.48 0.85
CA ILE A 147 -11.70 -12.06 0.91
C ILE A 147 -11.66 -13.30 0.02
N LEU A 148 -10.83 -13.23 -1.01
CA LEU A 148 -10.63 -14.28 -2.01
C LEU A 148 -9.29 -14.97 -1.74
N VAL A 149 -9.33 -16.09 -1.01
CA VAL A 149 -8.13 -16.89 -0.77
C VAL A 149 -7.97 -17.91 -1.89
N GLN A 150 -6.78 -17.97 -2.49
CA GLN A 150 -6.50 -18.92 -3.56
C GLN A 150 -6.87 -20.36 -3.17
N GLY A 151 -7.72 -21.00 -3.98
CA GLY A 151 -8.16 -22.38 -3.76
C GLY A 151 -9.22 -22.56 -2.65
N LYS A 152 -9.83 -21.48 -2.14
CA LYS A 152 -10.91 -21.53 -1.15
C LYS A 152 -12.13 -20.75 -1.62
N PRO A 153 -13.34 -21.04 -1.09
CA PRO A 153 -14.50 -20.20 -1.29
C PRO A 153 -14.25 -18.77 -0.79
N ALA A 154 -14.87 -17.79 -1.44
CA ALA A 154 -14.88 -16.40 -0.97
C ALA A 154 -15.49 -16.33 0.44
N ALA A 155 -14.96 -15.45 1.28
CA ALA A 155 -15.44 -15.23 2.64
C ALA A 155 -15.55 -13.74 2.95
N SER A 156 -16.53 -13.37 3.78
CA SER A 156 -16.58 -12.01 4.34
C SER A 156 -15.53 -11.84 5.44
N LEU A 157 -15.08 -10.61 5.67
CA LEU A 157 -14.18 -10.32 6.79
C LEU A 157 -14.80 -10.73 8.15
N SER A 158 -16.09 -10.51 8.35
CA SER A 158 -16.78 -10.84 9.60
C SER A 158 -16.73 -12.34 9.94
N THR A 159 -16.68 -13.20 8.92
CA THR A 159 -16.49 -14.65 9.08
C THR A 159 -15.08 -14.98 9.56
N LEU A 160 -14.07 -14.23 9.10
CA LEU A 160 -12.68 -14.44 9.48
C LEU A 160 -12.29 -13.71 10.78
N LEU A 161 -13.07 -12.73 11.21
CA LEU A 161 -12.84 -11.94 12.42
C LEU A 161 -14.14 -11.82 13.24
N PRO A 162 -14.64 -12.93 13.83
CA PRO A 162 -15.85 -12.89 14.63
C PRO A 162 -15.64 -12.09 15.91
N GLY A 163 -16.65 -11.31 16.32
CA GLY A 163 -16.56 -10.49 17.53
C GLY A 163 -15.49 -9.40 17.44
N ALA A 164 -15.23 -8.87 16.24
CA ALA A 164 -14.17 -7.91 15.97
C ALA A 164 -14.27 -6.65 16.84
N PHE A 165 -13.13 -6.27 17.42
CA PHE A 165 -12.87 -4.92 17.92
C PHE A 165 -12.49 -3.99 16.76
N GLY A 166 -12.96 -2.75 16.76
CA GLY A 166 -12.67 -1.80 15.69
C GLY A 166 -13.12 -0.37 15.98
N PRO A 167 -13.23 0.49 14.94
CA PRO A 167 -13.54 1.91 15.09
C PRO A 167 -14.78 2.20 15.95
N LYS A 168 -15.84 1.39 15.76
CA LYS A 168 -17.11 1.50 16.49
C LYS A 168 -16.95 1.40 18.02
N ASP A 169 -16.01 0.58 18.49
CA ASP A 169 -15.77 0.33 19.91
C ASP A 169 -15.06 1.52 20.58
N LEU A 170 -14.41 2.35 19.76
CA LEU A 170 -13.78 3.61 20.16
C LEU A 170 -14.65 4.84 19.82
N GLY A 171 -15.89 4.64 19.36
CA GLY A 171 -16.81 5.71 18.98
C GLY A 171 -16.42 6.45 17.69
N VAL A 172 -15.53 5.88 16.88
CA VAL A 172 -15.13 6.44 15.58
C VAL A 172 -16.11 5.98 14.50
N THR A 173 -16.69 6.95 13.79
CA THR A 173 -17.68 6.72 12.70
C THR A 173 -17.17 7.14 11.33
N ASP A 174 -16.14 7.99 11.29
CA ASP A 174 -15.47 8.38 10.05
C ASP A 174 -14.57 7.24 9.58
N LEU A 175 -14.99 6.55 8.52
CA LEU A 175 -14.18 5.52 7.87
C LEU A 175 -13.11 6.14 6.96
N PRO A 176 -11.98 5.44 6.70
CA PRO A 176 -10.89 5.94 5.85
C PRO A 176 -11.28 6.20 4.39
N PHE A 177 -12.27 5.46 3.87
CA PHE A 177 -12.79 5.61 2.51
C PHE A 177 -14.15 6.32 2.49
N PRO A 178 -14.43 7.21 1.52
CA PRO A 178 -13.49 7.72 0.51
C PRO A 178 -12.40 8.58 1.16
N VAL A 179 -11.20 8.59 0.56
CA VAL A 179 -10.08 9.37 1.09
C VAL A 179 -10.41 10.86 1.07
N ARG A 180 -10.21 11.53 2.20
CA ARG A 180 -10.49 12.97 2.37
C ARG A 180 -9.21 13.69 2.73
N ASP A 181 -9.04 14.87 2.15
CA ASP A 181 -7.97 15.77 2.54
C ASP A 181 -8.31 16.46 3.87
N ILE A 182 -7.39 16.40 4.83
CA ILE A 182 -7.40 17.26 6.00
C ILE A 182 -6.69 18.58 5.68
N ASN A 183 -7.18 19.69 6.25
CA ASN A 183 -6.50 20.97 6.12
C ASN A 183 -5.19 20.92 6.90
N LEU A 184 -4.06 20.91 6.19
CA LEU A 184 -2.71 21.04 6.74
C LEU A 184 -1.87 21.98 5.88
N GLN A 185 -1.10 22.85 6.51
CA GLN A 185 -0.20 23.80 5.87
C GLN A 185 1.18 23.72 6.53
N LEU A 186 2.24 23.77 5.73
CA LEU A 186 3.61 23.71 6.25
C LEU A 186 3.93 24.97 7.07
N ASP A 187 4.61 24.78 8.21
CA ASP A 187 4.96 25.87 9.13
C ASP A 187 6.05 26.80 8.56
N ASN A 188 6.97 26.25 7.77
CA ASN A 188 8.08 26.99 7.17
C ASN A 188 7.99 26.90 5.64
N ALA A 189 8.17 28.03 4.96
CA ALA A 189 8.14 28.19 3.50
C ALA A 189 9.37 27.59 2.76
N GLY A 190 9.86 26.44 3.20
CA GLY A 190 10.83 25.61 2.47
C GLY A 190 10.10 24.71 1.49
N LEU A 191 9.53 25.31 0.44
CA LEU A 191 8.67 24.64 -0.52
C LEU A 191 9.50 23.91 -1.60
N ASP A 192 10.37 22.98 -1.21
CA ASP A 192 10.90 22.06 -2.22
C ASP A 192 9.82 21.04 -2.63
N GLU A 193 9.98 20.47 -3.82
CA GLU A 193 9.01 19.54 -4.40
C GLU A 193 8.73 18.34 -3.47
N LEU A 194 9.77 17.85 -2.79
CA LEU A 194 9.65 16.66 -1.95
C LEU A 194 8.90 16.95 -0.64
N SER A 195 9.08 18.13 -0.05
CA SER A 195 8.33 18.59 1.12
C SER A 195 6.85 18.82 0.78
N ARG A 196 6.54 19.35 -0.42
CA ARG A 196 5.15 19.45 -0.90
C ARG A 196 4.53 18.07 -1.08
N ALA A 197 5.25 17.12 -1.67
CA ALA A 197 4.78 15.75 -1.84
C ALA A 197 4.52 15.04 -0.50
N ALA A 198 5.39 15.26 0.50
CA ALA A 198 5.18 14.74 1.85
C ALA A 198 3.97 15.38 2.55
N LEU A 199 3.75 16.69 2.36
CA LEU A 199 2.55 17.38 2.85
C LEU A 199 1.28 16.85 2.17
N GLU A 200 1.28 16.63 0.86
CA GLU A 200 0.16 16.03 0.14
C GLU A 200 -0.20 14.64 0.69
N ALA A 201 0.81 13.85 1.04
CA ALA A 201 0.59 12.57 1.71
C ALA A 201 0.03 12.76 3.13
N ALA A 202 0.55 13.72 3.89
CA ALA A 202 0.07 14.03 5.24
C ALA A 202 -1.40 14.49 5.24
N ARG A 203 -1.80 15.27 4.23
CA ARG A 203 -3.20 15.69 4.01
C ARG A 203 -4.13 14.52 3.74
N LYS A 204 -3.63 13.39 3.27
CA LYS A 204 -4.44 12.17 3.09
C LYS A 204 -4.40 11.23 4.29
N SER A 205 -3.66 11.56 5.35
CA SER A 205 -3.50 10.62 6.47
C SER A 205 -4.79 10.41 7.27
N TYR A 206 -5.00 9.17 7.69
CA TYR A 206 -6.09 8.75 8.55
C TYR A 206 -5.53 8.50 9.94
N ALA A 207 -5.83 9.40 10.89
CA ALA A 207 -5.36 9.30 12.27
C ALA A 207 -6.42 9.77 13.28
N PRO A 208 -7.59 9.12 13.35
CA PRO A 208 -8.66 9.58 14.22
C PRO A 208 -8.37 9.38 15.71
N TYR A 209 -7.41 8.52 16.08
CA TYR A 209 -7.14 8.14 17.46
C TYR A 209 -6.12 9.08 18.11
N THR A 210 -4.95 9.25 17.48
CA THR A 210 -3.91 10.15 18.00
C THR A 210 -3.98 11.57 17.46
N LYS A 211 -4.68 11.79 16.34
CA LYS A 211 -4.61 13.04 15.56
C LYS A 211 -3.18 13.40 15.10
N ALA A 212 -2.28 12.42 15.05
CA ALA A 212 -0.89 12.56 14.63
C ALA A 212 -0.74 12.42 13.11
N TYR A 213 -1.41 13.31 12.39
CA TYR A 213 -1.40 13.33 10.94
C TYR A 213 0.02 13.50 10.41
N SER A 214 0.43 12.59 9.53
CA SER A 214 1.78 12.55 8.99
C SER A 214 1.82 11.90 7.62
N GLY A 215 2.81 12.30 6.83
CA GLY A 215 3.04 11.81 5.48
C GLY A 215 4.51 11.87 5.13
N LEU A 216 4.92 10.98 4.23
CA LEU A 216 6.32 10.85 3.84
C LEU A 216 6.41 10.76 2.32
N ALA A 217 7.47 11.37 1.78
CA ALA A 217 7.80 11.27 0.38
C ALA A 217 9.26 10.81 0.19
N ILE A 218 9.45 9.92 -0.79
CA ILE A 218 10.72 9.34 -1.19
C ILE A 218 11.00 9.80 -2.62
N ARG A 219 12.15 10.43 -2.85
CA ARG A 219 12.67 10.68 -4.20
C ARG A 219 13.78 9.67 -4.50
N VAL A 220 13.66 8.97 -5.62
CA VAL A 220 14.70 8.07 -6.12
C VAL A 220 15.68 8.79 -7.06
N GLN A 221 16.79 8.16 -7.40
CA GLN A 221 17.84 8.70 -8.27
C GLN A 221 17.34 9.18 -9.64
N SER A 222 16.29 8.54 -10.19
CA SER A 222 15.65 8.96 -11.44
C SER A 222 14.83 10.25 -11.33
N GLY A 223 14.60 10.75 -10.11
CA GLY A 223 13.77 11.92 -9.81
C GLY A 223 12.31 11.60 -9.49
N ARG A 224 11.85 10.36 -9.73
CA ARG A 224 10.46 9.96 -9.43
C ARG A 224 10.20 10.01 -7.91
N ILE A 225 9.00 10.44 -7.53
CA ILE A 225 8.59 10.62 -6.13
C ILE A 225 7.48 9.62 -5.77
N PHE A 226 7.67 8.93 -4.65
CA PHE A 226 6.71 8.00 -4.06
C PHE A 226 6.24 8.52 -2.71
N LYS A 227 4.93 8.43 -2.45
CA LYS A 227 4.27 9.03 -1.30
C LYS A 227 3.62 7.97 -0.43
N GLY A 228 3.59 8.20 0.88
CA GLY A 228 2.88 7.36 1.84
C GLY A 228 2.24 8.20 2.93
N ALA A 229 0.94 8.00 3.14
CA ALA A 229 0.20 8.62 4.23
C ALA A 229 0.19 7.69 5.45
N TYR A 230 0.10 8.26 6.66
CA TYR A 230 -0.16 7.49 7.86
C TYR A 230 -1.59 6.93 7.84
N ILE A 231 -1.75 5.64 8.11
CA ILE A 231 -3.06 4.97 8.23
C ILE A 231 -3.12 4.30 9.60
N GLU A 232 -3.76 4.97 10.54
CA GLU A 232 -3.92 4.52 11.91
C GLU A 232 -4.99 3.43 12.04
N ASN A 233 -4.91 2.62 13.10
CA ASN A 233 -5.82 1.51 13.35
C ASN A 233 -6.32 1.53 14.79
N ALA A 234 -7.58 1.15 15.01
CA ALA A 234 -8.21 1.06 16.33
C ALA A 234 -7.41 0.19 17.31
N ALA A 235 -6.80 -0.90 16.83
CA ALA A 235 -5.99 -1.80 17.64
C ALA A 235 -4.52 -1.32 17.80
N TYR A 236 -4.21 -0.10 17.33
CA TYR A 236 -2.95 0.62 17.40
C TYR A 236 -1.80 -0.07 16.66
N ASN A 237 -1.39 -1.27 17.06
CA ASN A 237 -0.28 -2.01 16.46
C ASN A 237 -0.42 -2.26 14.95
N PRO A 238 -1.64 -2.47 14.38
CA PRO A 238 -1.80 -2.62 12.94
C PRO A 238 -1.71 -1.34 12.12
N SER A 239 -1.52 -0.18 12.77
CA SER A 239 -1.33 1.09 12.06
C SER A 239 -0.16 0.99 11.08
N LEU A 240 -0.33 1.52 9.87
CA LEU A 240 0.69 1.53 8.83
C LEU A 240 1.39 2.90 8.81
N PRO A 241 2.68 3.00 9.20
CA PRO A 241 3.38 4.27 9.19
C PRO A 241 3.63 4.79 7.76
N PRO A 242 3.81 6.11 7.59
CA PRO A 242 3.92 6.73 6.27
C PRO A 242 5.17 6.28 5.50
N LEU A 243 6.26 5.91 6.19
CA LEU A 243 7.45 5.35 5.54
C LEU A 243 7.13 4.04 4.83
N GLN A 244 6.48 3.10 5.53
CA GLN A 244 6.10 1.80 5.01
C GLN A 244 5.16 1.93 3.81
N ALA A 245 4.19 2.83 3.87
CA ALA A 245 3.30 3.13 2.75
C ALA A 245 4.08 3.65 1.52
N ALA A 246 5.05 4.56 1.72
CA ALA A 246 5.88 5.08 0.62
C ALA A 246 6.84 4.03 0.04
N LEU A 247 7.42 3.16 0.89
CA LEU A 247 8.25 2.04 0.45
C LEU A 247 7.45 1.01 -0.34
N SER A 248 6.21 0.71 0.09
CA SER A 248 5.27 -0.11 -0.67
C SER A 248 5.00 0.48 -2.06
N ALA A 249 4.70 1.78 -2.15
CA ALA A 249 4.49 2.44 -3.43
C ALA A 249 5.74 2.38 -4.34
N LEU A 250 6.94 2.60 -3.78
CA LEU A 250 8.21 2.48 -4.52
C LEU A 250 8.39 1.06 -5.10
N VAL A 251 8.24 0.04 -4.25
CA VAL A 251 8.46 -1.35 -4.67
C VAL A 251 7.42 -1.77 -5.71
N LEU A 252 6.15 -1.43 -5.52
CA LEU A 252 5.07 -1.77 -6.46
C LEU A 252 5.20 -1.08 -7.81
N ALA A 253 5.90 0.05 -7.88
CA ALA A 253 6.30 0.70 -9.13
C ALA A 253 7.52 0.05 -9.81
N GLY A 254 8.05 -1.05 -9.26
CA GLY A 254 9.22 -1.76 -9.78
C GLY A 254 10.56 -1.24 -9.28
N GLY A 255 10.56 -0.28 -8.35
CA GLY A 255 11.79 0.28 -7.78
C GLY A 255 12.42 -0.58 -6.68
N ASP A 256 13.60 -0.14 -6.24
CA ASP A 256 14.39 -0.77 -5.18
C ASP A 256 14.85 0.24 -4.12
N PHE A 257 15.04 -0.22 -2.88
CA PHE A 257 15.48 0.65 -1.79
C PHE A 257 16.85 1.29 -2.02
N SER A 258 17.72 0.64 -2.80
CA SER A 258 19.03 1.18 -3.18
C SER A 258 18.96 2.42 -4.08
N GLU A 259 17.81 2.67 -4.71
CA GLU A 259 17.58 3.84 -5.57
C GLU A 259 17.16 5.08 -4.79
N ILE A 260 16.86 4.96 -3.49
CA ILE A 260 16.44 6.07 -2.64
C ILE A 260 17.54 7.13 -2.58
N ALA A 261 17.21 8.37 -2.99
CA ALA A 261 18.13 9.50 -3.01
C ALA A 261 17.82 10.54 -1.92
N ALA A 262 16.54 10.77 -1.61
CA ALA A 262 16.12 11.70 -0.57
C ALA A 262 14.77 11.29 0.05
N VAL A 263 14.57 11.64 1.33
CA VAL A 263 13.33 11.35 2.06
C VAL A 263 12.92 12.56 2.88
N VAL A 264 11.65 12.94 2.83
CA VAL A 264 11.05 13.97 3.69
C VAL A 264 9.85 13.39 4.43
N LEU A 265 9.84 13.54 5.75
CA LEU A 265 8.69 13.28 6.62
C LEU A 265 8.04 14.61 7.01
N VAL A 266 6.72 14.73 6.88
CA VAL A 266 5.94 15.87 7.37
C VAL A 266 4.99 15.38 8.46
N GLU A 267 5.00 16.05 9.61
CA GLU A 267 4.16 15.70 10.76
C GLU A 267 3.36 16.91 11.26
N LYS A 268 2.16 16.67 11.79
CA LYS A 268 1.39 17.72 12.44
C LYS A 268 2.06 18.17 13.73
N THR A 269 2.23 19.49 13.88
CA THR A 269 2.78 20.12 15.09
C THR A 269 1.89 19.81 16.31
N GLY A 270 2.53 19.45 17.43
CA GLY A 270 1.86 19.19 18.72
C GLY A 270 1.11 17.85 18.79
N ALA A 271 1.35 16.93 17.85
CA ALA A 271 0.81 15.57 17.92
C ALA A 271 1.38 14.77 19.11
N PRO A 272 0.62 13.83 19.71
CA PRO A 272 1.06 13.05 20.87
C PRO A 272 2.07 11.94 20.53
N ILE A 273 2.23 11.61 19.26
CA ILE A 273 3.23 10.65 18.76
C ILE A 273 4.01 11.25 17.59
N SER A 274 5.19 10.70 17.31
CA SER A 274 6.00 11.01 16.12
C SER A 274 6.46 9.71 15.46
N GLN A 275 6.45 9.72 14.13
CA GLN A 275 6.95 8.67 13.23
C GLN A 275 8.46 8.78 13.01
N LYS A 276 9.11 9.88 13.44
CA LYS A 276 10.49 10.21 13.08
C LYS A 276 11.50 9.13 13.45
N SER A 277 11.56 8.73 14.72
CA SER A 277 12.58 7.79 15.20
C SER A 277 12.44 6.41 14.56
N VAL A 278 11.21 5.95 14.38
CA VAL A 278 10.87 4.71 13.69
C VAL A 278 11.30 4.80 12.22
N ALA A 279 10.94 5.89 11.53
CA ALA A 279 11.31 6.08 10.13
C ALA A 279 12.84 6.15 9.93
N GLU A 280 13.56 6.82 10.82
CA GLU A 280 15.04 6.88 10.80
C GLU A 280 15.67 5.50 11.00
N ALA A 281 15.13 4.67 11.91
CA ALA A 281 15.63 3.32 12.15
C ALA A 281 15.46 2.41 10.92
N ALA A 282 14.26 2.40 10.33
CA ALA A 282 14.01 1.66 9.09
C ALA A 282 14.86 2.15 7.92
N LEU A 283 14.93 3.47 7.71
CA LEU A 283 15.74 4.06 6.65
C LEU A 283 17.22 3.74 6.81
N GLY A 284 17.73 3.73 8.04
CA GLY A 284 19.10 3.34 8.36
C GLY A 284 19.43 1.89 7.94
N ALA A 285 18.45 0.99 7.95
CA ALA A 285 18.65 -0.40 7.53
C ALA A 285 18.66 -0.57 6.01
N ILE A 286 17.78 0.14 5.29
CA ILE A 286 17.58 -0.06 3.85
C ILE A 286 18.34 0.93 2.96
N ALA A 287 18.65 2.12 3.46
CA ALA A 287 19.32 3.19 2.73
C ALA A 287 20.23 4.02 3.69
N PRO A 288 21.29 3.41 4.27
CA PRO A 288 22.09 4.00 5.36
C PRO A 288 22.79 5.32 5.02
N LYS A 289 22.98 5.62 3.73
CA LYS A 289 23.61 6.87 3.25
C LYS A 289 22.61 8.03 3.16
N VAL A 290 21.32 7.75 3.21
CA VAL A 290 20.26 8.75 3.06
C VAL A 290 19.90 9.31 4.43
N LYS A 291 19.84 10.64 4.53
CA LYS A 291 19.34 11.33 5.72
C LYS A 291 17.93 11.81 5.46
N MET A 292 17.02 11.50 6.37
CA MET A 292 15.65 11.98 6.31
C MET A 292 15.58 13.44 6.76
N GLN A 293 14.90 14.25 5.98
CA GLN A 293 14.50 15.60 6.36
C GLN A 293 13.12 15.57 7.01
N THR A 294 12.85 16.53 7.89
CA THR A 294 11.58 16.64 8.61
C THR A 294 10.98 18.02 8.43
N GLY A 295 9.69 18.07 8.10
CA GLY A 295 8.86 19.26 8.11
C GLY A 295 7.73 19.15 9.13
N THR A 296 7.21 20.30 9.55
CA THR A 296 6.04 20.35 10.43
C THR A 296 4.89 21.09 9.74
N ALA A 297 3.66 20.70 10.07
CA ALA A 297 2.44 21.29 9.52
C ALA A 297 1.40 21.62 10.60
N ARG A 298 0.61 22.67 10.36
CA ARG A 298 -0.53 23.09 11.19
C ARG A 298 -1.83 23.00 10.41
N SER A 299 -2.92 22.77 11.13
CA SER A 299 -4.29 22.73 10.62
C SER A 299 -4.96 24.09 10.61
#